data_AF-X1MFY6-F1
#
_entry.id   AF-X1MFY6-F1
#
_cell.length_a   1.000
_cell.length_b   1.000
_cell.length_c   1.000
_cell.angle_alpha   90.00
_cell.angle_beta   90.00
_cell.angle_gamma   90.00
#
_symmetry.space_group_name_H-M   'P 1'
#
loop_
_entity.id
_entity.type
_entity.pdbx_description
1 polymer ?
#
loop_
_entity_poly.entity_id
_entity_poly.type
_entity_poly.pdbx_seq_one_letter_code
_entity_poly.pdbx_strand_id
1 'polypeptide(L)'
;DNKEQASKLIDRHLIRDMRGNLRAYGQQKVRCPKCSASYRRVPVSGKCRTIMEKKTDPFTGEEIETLCPGKLILTVTEGGVSKYDGLMQTLIEKYGCNHYIAGLYSQVSKWVAETFESKELGTQQSLWD
;
A
#
# COMPACT_ATOMS: atom_id res chain seq x y z
N ASP A 1 -32.04 -6.29 12.12
CA ASP A 1 -31.58 -7.63 11.69
C ASP A 1 -30.07 -7.59 11.51
N ASN A 2 -29.36 -8.57 12.08
CA ASN A 2 -27.90 -8.63 12.07
C ASN A 2 -27.35 -8.68 10.64
N LYS A 3 -28.05 -9.35 9.72
CA LYS A 3 -27.67 -9.45 8.30
C LYS A 3 -27.70 -8.09 7.59
N GLU A 4 -28.72 -7.28 7.89
CA GLU A 4 -28.86 -5.94 7.31
C GLU A 4 -27.82 -4.97 7.89
N GLN A 5 -27.55 -5.06 9.19
CA GLN A 5 -26.52 -4.24 9.86
C GLN A 5 -25.12 -4.59 9.35
N ALA A 6 -24.79 -5.88 9.23
CA ALA A 6 -23.53 -6.33 8.65
C ALA A 6 -23.35 -5.83 7.20
N SER A 7 -24.40 -5.95 6.38
CA SER A 7 -24.38 -5.46 5.00
C SER A 7 -24.10 -3.96 4.91
N LYS A 8 -24.74 -3.14 5.78
CA LYS A 8 -24.51 -1.69 5.83
C LYS A 8 -23.10 -1.33 6.28
N LEU A 9 -22.56 -2.05 7.27
CA LEU A 9 -21.20 -1.84 7.78
C LEU A 9 -20.16 -2.12 6.68
N ILE A 10 -20.30 -3.27 6.01
CA ILE A 10 -19.39 -3.70 4.94
C ILE A 10 -19.40 -2.69 3.78
N ASP A 11 -20.59 -2.31 3.32
CA ASP A 11 -20.75 -1.38 2.19
C ASP A 11 -20.20 0.03 2.48
N ARG A 12 -20.66 0.63 3.58
CA ARG A 12 -20.41 2.06 3.85
C ARG A 12 -19.03 2.33 4.40
N HIS A 13 -18.45 1.40 5.15
CA HIS A 13 -17.20 1.61 5.85
C HIS A 13 -16.07 0.76 5.27
N LEU A 14 -16.21 -0.58 5.30
CA LEU A 14 -15.08 -1.48 5.04
C LEU A 14 -14.66 -1.49 3.57
N ILE A 15 -15.60 -1.73 2.65
CA ILE A 15 -15.34 -1.73 1.21
C ILE A 15 -14.89 -0.34 0.74
N ARG A 16 -15.54 0.71 1.27
CA ARG A 16 -15.20 2.10 0.93
C ARG A 16 -13.75 2.43 1.32
N ASP A 17 -13.31 2.01 2.50
CA ASP A 17 -11.94 2.25 2.96
C ASP A 17 -10.92 1.46 2.15
N MET A 18 -11.15 0.15 1.95
CA MET A 18 -10.24 -0.67 1.13
C MET A 18 -10.09 -0.15 -0.29
N ARG A 19 -11.19 0.22 -0.96
CA ARG A 19 -11.15 0.80 -2.31
C ARG A 19 -10.45 2.15 -2.32
N GLY A 20 -10.65 2.97 -1.27
CA GLY A 20 -9.97 4.24 -1.08
C GLY A 20 -8.46 4.07 -0.95
N ASN A 21 -8.03 3.14 -0.09
CA ASN A 21 -6.62 2.83 0.14
C ASN A 21 -5.97 2.23 -1.10
N LEU A 22 -6.65 1.34 -1.84
CA LEU A 22 -6.16 0.79 -3.11
C LEU A 22 -5.96 1.89 -4.17
N ARG A 23 -6.93 2.80 -4.31
CA ARG A 23 -6.80 3.96 -5.21
C ARG A 23 -5.64 4.87 -4.78
N ALA A 24 -5.49 5.11 -3.48
CA ALA A 24 -4.40 5.92 -2.93
C ALA A 24 -3.04 5.25 -3.17
N TYR A 25 -2.95 3.92 -3.01
CA TYR A 25 -1.76 3.13 -3.26
C TYR A 25 -1.27 3.29 -4.71
N GLY A 26 -2.17 3.23 -5.70
CA GLY A 26 -1.82 3.44 -7.11
C GLY A 26 -1.40 4.88 -7.47
N GLN A 27 -1.83 5.88 -6.68
CA GLN A 27 -1.60 7.30 -6.95
C GLN A 27 -0.59 7.96 -6.00
N GLN A 28 -0.04 7.21 -5.04
CA GLN A 28 0.77 7.75 -3.96
C GLN A 28 2.07 8.39 -4.46
N LYS A 29 2.59 9.31 -3.64
CA LYS A 29 3.96 9.81 -3.75
C LYS A 29 4.89 8.90 -2.95
N VAL A 30 6.14 8.84 -3.35
CA VAL A 30 7.18 8.09 -2.63
C VAL A 30 8.00 9.06 -1.82
N ARG A 31 8.21 8.75 -0.55
CA ARG A 31 8.89 9.64 0.41
C ARG A 31 10.27 9.09 0.76
N CYS A 32 11.25 9.97 0.91
CA CYS A 32 12.50 9.64 1.58
C CYS A 32 12.34 9.86 3.10
N PRO A 33 12.57 8.86 3.96
CA PRO A 33 12.45 9.03 5.41
C PRO A 33 13.56 9.94 5.98
N LYS A 34 14.72 10.02 5.32
CA LYS A 34 15.88 10.79 5.80
C LYS A 34 15.75 12.29 5.55
N CYS A 35 15.37 12.70 4.33
CA CYS A 35 15.26 14.12 3.96
C CYS A 35 13.82 14.60 3.75
N SER A 36 12.81 13.76 3.97
CA SER A 36 11.39 14.03 3.73
C SER A 36 10.98 14.43 2.31
N ALA A 37 11.90 14.38 1.34
CA ALA A 37 11.61 14.66 -0.05
C ALA A 37 10.52 13.71 -0.58
N SER A 38 9.57 14.28 -1.31
CA SER A 38 8.42 13.58 -1.86
C SER A 38 8.47 13.60 -3.38
N TYR A 39 8.39 12.41 -3.99
CA TYR A 39 8.48 12.24 -5.43
C TYR A 39 7.16 11.68 -5.98
N ARG A 40 6.65 12.25 -7.07
CA ARG A 40 5.46 11.72 -7.78
C ARG A 40 5.73 10.37 -8.45
N ARG A 41 6.98 10.13 -8.84
CA ARG A 41 7.48 8.90 -9.46
C ARG A 41 8.84 8.57 -8.86
N VAL A 42 9.12 7.28 -8.65
CA VAL A 42 10.43 6.85 -8.17
C VAL A 42 11.48 7.23 -9.22
N PRO A 43 12.58 7.91 -8.83
CA PRO A 43 13.69 8.14 -9.75
C PRO A 43 14.25 6.82 -10.28
N VAL A 44 14.67 6.78 -11.55
CA VAL A 44 15.23 5.57 -12.20
C VAL A 44 16.42 4.99 -11.42
N SER A 45 17.16 5.84 -10.71
CA SER A 45 18.29 5.43 -9.85
C SER A 45 17.86 4.67 -8.58
N GLY A 46 16.56 4.61 -8.26
CA GLY A 46 16.01 4.00 -7.04
C GLY A 46 16.37 4.73 -5.72
N LYS A 47 17.28 5.70 -5.78
CA LYS A 47 17.79 6.49 -4.65
C LYS A 47 17.19 7.88 -4.62
N CYS A 48 17.17 8.47 -3.43
CA CYS A 48 16.81 9.87 -3.27
C CYS A 48 17.80 10.78 -4.03
N ARG A 49 17.26 11.79 -4.72
CA ARG A 49 18.04 12.76 -5.53
C ARG A 49 18.21 14.12 -4.84
N THR A 50 17.80 14.25 -3.58
CA THR A 50 17.98 15.50 -2.83
C THR A 50 19.46 15.68 -2.48
N ILE A 51 20.02 16.82 -2.85
CA ILE A 51 21.38 17.24 -2.49
C ILE A 51 21.35 17.69 -1.02
N MET A 52 22.22 17.13 -0.19
CA MET A 52 22.34 17.49 1.23
C MET A 52 23.43 18.52 1.47
N GLU A 53 24.57 18.36 0.81
CA GLU A 53 25.74 19.21 1.00
C GLU A 53 26.40 19.48 -0.34
N LYS A 54 26.91 20.71 -0.53
CA LYS A 54 27.81 21.07 -1.62
C LYS A 54 29.16 21.39 -0.99
N LYS A 55 30.20 20.67 -1.37
CA LYS A 55 31.56 20.87 -0.85
C LYS A 55 32.50 21.13 -2.01
N THR A 56 33.39 22.09 -1.86
CA THR A 56 34.47 22.32 -2.81
C THR A 56 35.63 21.41 -2.46
N ASP A 57 36.12 20.65 -3.43
CA ASP A 57 37.27 19.79 -3.25
C ASP A 57 38.54 20.62 -2.98
N PRO A 58 39.27 20.36 -1.88
CA PRO A 58 40.49 21.09 -1.55
C PRO A 58 41.63 20.91 -2.56
N PHE A 59 41.55 19.91 -3.45
CA PHE A 59 42.63 19.54 -4.36
C PHE A 59 42.34 19.94 -5.82
N THR A 60 41.11 19.70 -6.30
CA THR A 60 40.68 19.99 -7.68
C THR A 60 39.95 21.33 -7.82
N GLY A 61 39.47 21.90 -6.72
CA GLY A 61 38.66 23.13 -6.74
C GLY A 61 37.24 22.93 -7.31
N GLU A 62 36.85 21.69 -7.60
CA GLU A 62 35.53 21.36 -8.16
C GLU A 62 34.47 21.28 -7.05
N GLU A 63 33.22 21.61 -7.39
CA GLU A 63 32.08 21.47 -6.46
C GLU A 63 31.52 20.03 -6.51
N ILE A 64 31.69 19.27 -5.43
CA ILE A 64 31.02 17.98 -5.24
C ILE A 64 29.66 18.18 -4.57
N GLU A 65 28.62 17.64 -5.20
CA GLU A 65 27.29 17.52 -4.62
C GLU A 65 27.09 16.16 -3.94
N THR A 66 26.79 16.17 -2.64
CA THR A 66 26.49 14.94 -1.87
C THR A 66 24.99 14.67 -1.86
N LEU A 67 24.57 13.54 -2.43
CA LEU A 67 23.17 13.11 -2.47
C LEU A 67 22.73 12.44 -1.16
N CYS A 68 21.43 12.53 -0.87
CA CYS A 68 20.84 11.85 0.27
C CYS A 68 20.94 10.31 0.13
N PRO A 69 21.54 9.59 1.10
CA PRO A 69 21.65 8.14 1.05
C PRO A 69 20.35 7.41 1.45
N GLY A 70 19.25 8.15 1.66
CA GLY A 70 17.97 7.57 2.10
C GLY A 70 17.30 6.73 1.01
N LYS A 71 16.77 5.56 1.40
CA LYS A 71 15.94 4.71 0.54
C LYS A 71 14.53 5.28 0.48
N LEU A 72 13.97 5.32 -0.73
CA LEU A 72 12.61 5.77 -0.96
C LEU A 72 11.61 4.70 -0.50
N ILE A 73 10.59 5.11 0.25
CA ILE A 73 9.53 4.24 0.80
C ILE A 73 8.16 4.69 0.31
N LEU A 74 7.26 3.73 0.14
CA LEU A 74 5.84 3.98 -0.12
C LEU A 74 5.18 4.55 1.14
N THR A 75 4.23 5.46 0.95
CA THR A 75 3.47 6.06 2.08
C THR A 75 2.27 5.21 2.48
N VAL A 76 1.65 4.54 1.53
CA VAL A 76 0.57 3.57 1.70
C VAL A 76 1.19 2.20 1.47
N THR A 77 1.13 1.36 2.49
CA THR A 77 1.64 -0.01 2.45
C THR A 77 0.54 -0.98 2.01
N GLU A 78 0.94 -2.14 1.50
CA GLU A 78 0.03 -3.25 1.18
C GLU A 78 -0.86 -3.63 2.37
N GLY A 79 -0.27 -3.80 3.56
CA GLY A 79 -1.02 -4.15 4.77
C GLY A 79 -2.07 -3.10 5.17
N GLY A 80 -1.87 -1.82 4.78
CA GLY A 80 -2.88 -0.78 4.95
C GLY A 80 -4.09 -0.95 4.02
N VAL A 81 -3.87 -1.55 2.84
CA VAL A 81 -4.92 -1.84 1.85
C VAL A 81 -5.68 -3.12 2.20
N SER A 82 -4.98 -4.18 2.63
CA SER A 82 -5.58 -5.51 2.89
C SER A 82 -6.14 -5.70 4.31
N LYS A 83 -5.98 -4.71 5.20
CA LYS A 83 -6.36 -4.79 6.63
C LYS A 83 -7.77 -5.35 6.91
N TYR A 84 -8.76 -4.99 6.10
CA TYR A 84 -10.18 -5.33 6.36
C TYR A 84 -10.67 -6.57 5.62
N ASP A 85 -9.84 -7.18 4.79
CA ASP A 85 -10.26 -8.30 3.94
C ASP A 85 -10.72 -9.49 4.80
N GLY A 86 -9.88 -9.94 5.73
CA GLY A 86 -10.24 -11.02 6.67
C GLY A 86 -11.38 -10.67 7.64
N LEU A 87 -11.50 -9.40 8.04
CA LEU A 87 -12.62 -8.95 8.89
C LEU A 87 -13.95 -9.08 8.14
N MET A 88 -13.99 -8.64 6.87
CA MET A 88 -15.20 -8.75 6.05
C MET A 88 -15.59 -10.19 5.81
N GLN A 89 -14.64 -11.08 5.52
CA GLN A 89 -14.90 -12.51 5.39
C GLN A 89 -15.56 -13.07 6.65
N THR A 90 -14.98 -12.81 7.82
CA THR A 90 -15.51 -13.29 9.11
C THR A 90 -16.94 -12.77 9.37
N LEU A 91 -17.22 -11.52 9.01
CA LEU A 91 -18.56 -10.93 9.19
C LEU A 91 -19.60 -11.55 8.26
N ILE A 92 -19.23 -11.82 7.01
CA ILE A 92 -20.10 -12.45 6.02
C ILE A 92 -20.42 -13.89 6.44
N GLU A 93 -19.43 -14.66 6.91
CA GLU A 93 -19.62 -16.04 7.37
C GLU A 93 -20.52 -16.10 8.63
N LYS A 94 -20.31 -15.20 9.60
CA LYS A 94 -21.01 -15.24 10.89
C LYS A 94 -22.44 -14.70 10.84
N TYR A 95 -22.66 -13.61 10.11
CA TYR A 95 -23.94 -12.88 10.13
C TYR A 95 -24.68 -12.89 8.78
N GLY A 96 -24.00 -13.32 7.71
CA GLY A 96 -24.50 -13.20 6.35
C GLY A 96 -24.48 -11.76 5.84
N CYS A 97 -24.65 -11.60 4.54
CA CYS A 97 -24.88 -10.30 3.92
C CYS A 97 -25.80 -10.41 2.70
N ASN A 98 -26.16 -9.28 2.12
CA ASN A 98 -26.85 -9.23 0.83
C ASN A 98 -25.94 -9.76 -0.29
N HIS A 99 -26.49 -10.52 -1.24
CA HIS A 99 -25.80 -11.05 -2.41
C HIS A 99 -24.99 -9.99 -3.18
N TYR A 100 -25.54 -8.78 -3.33
CA TYR A 100 -24.82 -7.68 -3.98
C TYR A 100 -23.53 -7.31 -3.24
N ILE A 101 -23.60 -7.23 -1.90
CA ILE A 101 -22.45 -6.87 -1.05
C ILE A 101 -21.41 -7.99 -1.04
N ALA A 102 -21.84 -9.26 -1.03
CA ALA A 102 -20.93 -10.40 -1.19
C ALA A 102 -20.16 -10.34 -2.52
N GLY A 103 -20.86 -10.08 -3.63
CA GLY A 103 -20.24 -9.95 -4.94
C GLY A 103 -19.28 -8.75 -5.02
N LEU A 104 -19.65 -7.62 -4.44
CA LEU A 104 -18.80 -6.42 -4.39
C LEU A 104 -17.54 -6.67 -3.56
N TYR A 105 -17.66 -7.32 -2.40
CA TYR A 105 -16.54 -7.74 -1.58
C TYR A 105 -15.58 -8.64 -2.38
N SER A 106 -16.11 -9.68 -3.04
CA SER A 106 -15.32 -10.60 -3.86
C SER A 106 -14.53 -9.88 -4.97
N GLN A 107 -15.14 -8.90 -5.65
CA GLN A 107 -14.45 -8.09 -6.66
C GLN A 107 -13.32 -7.24 -6.07
N VAL A 108 -13.58 -6.57 -4.94
CA VAL A 108 -12.56 -5.71 -4.30
C VAL A 108 -11.41 -6.54 -3.75
N SER A 109 -11.69 -7.67 -3.11
CA SER A 109 -10.68 -8.62 -2.64
C SER A 109 -9.82 -9.12 -3.81
N LYS A 110 -10.45 -9.50 -4.92
CA LYS A 110 -9.75 -9.88 -6.15
C LYS A 110 -8.83 -8.77 -6.69
N TRP A 111 -9.29 -7.52 -6.76
CA TRP A 111 -8.45 -6.40 -7.21
C TRP A 111 -7.24 -6.17 -6.32
N VAL A 112 -7.41 -6.31 -5.00
CA VAL A 112 -6.31 -6.23 -4.05
C VAL A 112 -5.32 -7.37 -4.33
N ALA A 113 -5.79 -8.61 -4.43
CA ALA A 113 -4.94 -9.76 -4.73
C ALA A 113 -4.16 -9.58 -6.04
N GLU A 114 -4.81 -9.20 -7.14
CA GLU A 114 -4.16 -8.98 -8.44
C GLU A 114 -3.15 -7.82 -8.42
N THR A 115 -3.34 -6.82 -7.57
CA THR A 115 -2.41 -5.68 -7.44
C THR A 115 -1.11 -6.09 -6.74
N PHE A 116 -1.19 -7.03 -5.79
CA PHE A 116 -0.07 -7.44 -4.94
C PHE A 116 0.47 -8.83 -5.29
N GLU A 117 -0.17 -9.56 -6.22
CA GLU A 117 0.26 -10.89 -6.65
C GLU A 117 1.68 -10.83 -7.22
N SER A 118 2.61 -11.34 -6.42
CA SER A 118 4.00 -11.53 -6.81
C SER A 118 4.20 -13.02 -7.03
N LYS A 119 4.28 -13.43 -8.29
CA LYS A 119 4.48 -14.83 -8.70
C LYS A 119 5.74 -15.50 -8.14
N GLU A 120 6.61 -14.72 -7.49
CA GLU A 120 7.92 -15.15 -6.99
C GLU A 120 7.94 -15.47 -5.48
N LEU A 121 6.89 -15.12 -4.73
CA LEU A 121 6.82 -15.40 -3.29
C LEU A 121 6.02 -16.67 -3.04
N GLY A 122 6.71 -17.75 -2.67
CA GLY A 122 6.06 -18.96 -2.17
C GLY A 122 5.22 -18.63 -0.93
N THR A 123 3.97 -19.07 -0.90
CA THR A 123 3.10 -18.89 0.26
C THR A 123 3.59 -19.77 1.40
N GLN A 124 3.82 -19.19 2.57
CA GLN A 124 4.13 -19.95 3.77
C GLN A 124 2.91 -20.79 4.13
N GLN A 125 3.01 -22.11 3.95
CA GLN A 125 1.98 -23.05 4.39
C GLN A 125 2.22 -23.39 5.86
N SER A 126 1.15 -23.47 6.65
CA SER A 126 1.21 -24.11 7.96
C SER A 126 1.50 -25.59 7.75
N LEU A 127 2.28 -26.18 8.66
CA LEU A 127 2.56 -27.61 8.63
C LEU A 127 1.32 -28.45 9.04
N TRP A 128 0.27 -27.78 9.52
CA TRP A 128 -0.95 -28.34 10.08
C TRP A 128 -2.14 -27.63 9.45
N ASP A 129 -3.18 -28.41 9.12
CA ASP A 129 -4.49 -27.94 8.66
C ASP A 129 -5.30 -27.29 9.79
#